data_AF-A0A8H6VSZ1-F1
#
_entry.id   AF-A0A8H6VSZ1-F1
#
_cell.length_a   1.000
_cell.length_b   1.000
_cell.length_c   1.000
_cell.angle_alpha   90.00
_cell.angle_beta   90.00
_cell.angle_gamma   90.00
#
_symmetry.space_group_name_H-M   'P 1'
#
loop_
_entity.id
_entity.type
_entity.pdbx_description
1 polymer ?
#
loop_
_entity_poly.entity_id
_entity_poly.type
_entity_poly.pdbx_seq_one_letter_code
_entity_poly.pdbx_strand_id
1 'polypeptide(L)'
;MDVNKTSFYPLLPDILTDISKAHFVAIDLELSGIPSHVAWGAGKRTLEERYRAVKEAAEKYQILQIGLTCVEQDVLNDRYILRPYNFDLCPLIYEKGLDVERNFSFQSGAGEFLMSVGFDMNKPFRDGVPYLSRSEAKQARESYEKRQKRGNIADIQVKPTEVETLAFMDRVRKEVQAWVDSKNVATPEYLNIAPAGADVLVNGESPEMPRLEKRLVHQLVRAEFPELVTLGRRNFVQIVKFDKEREDRIAVERKERLEAQIDRQKGFRWIIEAMHGSNIANLDLMECAKDAITGEPIFADMDTLKADFFRAQNLLRGCPRVIVGHNCFLDMVYIYHTFIGPLPDTVGEFEQKLHKLWPMVIDTKYMSTHNCGDIPPMSSLEQIADQLKHLEKPIVETDGHHRKYSDTTPFHEAGYDSFLTAQVAVRLSAKLEAEGAYVDVNAAQNGVAGMKLTDAALNALNTSPAGTKNGTKDENAPPNEGFTPSVPGAKWKRRGDDTIGQADPNDPFYKNPKDLKWRHVPNHVTVKDGMPAFNSDFWRVYGNKLRAFGTVEEVCNLDGGSTTPTSDEDGGVEVDT
;
A
#
# COMPACT_ATOMS: atom_id res chain seq x y z
N MET A 1 19.24 6.09 3.95
CA MET A 1 19.43 5.08 5.02
C MET A 1 18.84 3.76 4.56
N ASP A 2 19.51 2.64 4.81
CA ASP A 2 18.93 1.31 4.57
C ASP A 2 18.12 0.87 5.79
N VAL A 3 16.90 0.41 5.56
CA VAL A 3 15.99 -0.06 6.60
C VAL A 3 15.59 -1.50 6.30
N ASN A 4 15.79 -2.38 7.28
CA ASN A 4 15.53 -3.81 7.18
C ASN A 4 14.54 -4.24 8.28
N LYS A 5 14.17 -5.51 8.33
CA LYS A 5 13.20 -6.03 9.31
C LYS A 5 13.58 -5.77 10.77
N THR A 6 14.88 -5.71 11.08
CA THR A 6 15.40 -5.48 12.44
C THR A 6 15.38 -3.99 12.78
N SER A 7 15.80 -3.14 11.85
CA SER A 7 15.84 -1.69 12.06
C SER A 7 14.50 -0.98 11.84
N PHE A 8 13.53 -1.63 11.19
CA PHE A 8 12.26 -1.00 10.79
C PHE A 8 11.49 -0.41 11.96
N TYR A 9 11.11 -1.21 12.95
CA TYR A 9 10.32 -0.69 14.08
C TYR A 9 11.09 0.32 14.94
N PRO A 10 12.38 0.11 15.26
CA PRO A 10 13.20 1.13 15.92
C PRO A 10 13.25 2.48 15.20
N LEU A 11 13.35 2.47 13.87
CA LEU A 11 13.44 3.70 13.06
C LEU A 11 12.07 4.26 12.65
N LEU A 12 10.97 3.49 12.81
CA LEU A 12 9.64 3.91 12.38
C LEU A 12 9.16 5.24 13.00
N PRO A 13 9.37 5.53 14.30
CA PRO A 13 9.01 6.83 14.87
C PRO A 13 9.70 8.02 14.18
N ASP A 14 10.98 7.88 13.84
CA ASP A 14 11.75 8.91 13.14
C ASP A 14 11.27 9.04 11.69
N ILE A 15 11.07 7.92 11.00
CA ILE A 15 10.50 7.89 9.64
C ILE A 15 9.13 8.58 9.61
N LEU A 16 8.25 8.29 10.58
CA LEU A 16 6.94 8.92 10.69
C LEU A 16 7.06 10.43 10.95
N THR A 17 8.04 10.84 11.76
CA THR A 17 8.35 12.25 11.99
C THR A 17 8.76 12.94 10.71
N ASP A 18 9.65 12.33 9.93
CA ASP A 18 10.13 12.87 8.66
C ASP A 18 9.02 12.95 7.61
N ILE A 19 8.18 11.92 7.49
CA ILE A 19 6.99 11.96 6.63
C ILE A 19 6.03 13.08 7.09
N SER A 20 5.87 13.27 8.41
CA SER A 20 4.95 14.29 8.93
C SER A 20 5.37 15.73 8.63
N LYS A 21 6.68 15.97 8.56
CA LYS A 21 7.30 17.26 8.22
C LYS A 21 7.50 17.45 6.72
N ALA A 22 7.43 16.37 5.94
CA ALA A 22 7.67 16.41 4.51
C ALA A 22 6.67 17.32 3.78
N HIS A 23 7.20 18.19 2.91
CA HIS A 23 6.47 18.93 1.89
C HIS A 23 5.88 17.96 0.87
N PHE A 24 6.68 16.99 0.42
CA PHE A 24 6.26 15.84 -0.37
C PHE A 24 7.17 14.63 -0.11
N VAL A 25 6.74 13.47 -0.57
CA VAL A 25 7.51 12.22 -0.50
C VAL A 25 7.75 11.71 -1.92
N ALA A 26 9.01 11.54 -2.31
CA ALA A 26 9.37 10.90 -3.56
C ALA A 26 9.50 9.38 -3.39
N ILE A 27 9.06 8.61 -4.39
CA ILE A 27 9.10 7.15 -4.39
C ILE A 27 9.66 6.60 -5.70
N ASP A 28 10.23 5.40 -5.60
CA ASP A 28 10.66 4.57 -6.73
C ASP A 28 10.67 3.10 -6.30
N LEU A 29 10.58 2.13 -7.22
CA LEU A 29 10.45 0.70 -6.93
C LEU A 29 11.41 -0.16 -7.77
N GLU A 30 11.95 -1.21 -7.14
CA GLU A 30 12.51 -2.36 -7.85
C GLU A 30 11.55 -3.55 -7.79
N LEU A 31 11.34 -4.21 -8.93
CA LEU A 31 10.26 -5.18 -9.12
C LEU A 31 10.77 -6.55 -9.59
N SER A 32 10.13 -7.63 -9.15
CA SER A 32 10.45 -9.00 -9.61
C SER A 32 10.05 -9.28 -11.06
N GLY A 33 9.34 -8.35 -11.70
CA GLY A 33 8.92 -8.41 -13.08
C GLY A 33 8.05 -7.21 -13.44
N ILE A 34 7.94 -6.96 -14.74
CA ILE A 34 7.15 -5.88 -15.35
C ILE A 34 6.19 -6.49 -16.40
N PRO A 35 5.24 -5.72 -16.95
CA PRO A 35 4.37 -6.22 -18.01
C PRO A 35 5.17 -6.75 -19.19
N SER A 36 4.87 -7.97 -19.63
CA SER A 36 5.52 -8.56 -20.79
C SER A 36 5.30 -7.71 -22.03
N HIS A 37 6.38 -7.38 -22.73
CA HIS A 37 6.31 -6.96 -24.12
C HIS A 37 5.87 -8.17 -24.97
N VAL A 38 4.59 -8.50 -25.02
CA VAL A 38 4.09 -9.36 -26.10
C VAL A 38 4.47 -8.68 -27.43
N ALA A 39 4.76 -9.41 -28.50
CA ALA A 39 5.00 -8.78 -29.79
C ALA A 39 3.67 -8.22 -30.30
N TRP A 40 3.50 -6.91 -30.25
CA TRP A 40 2.25 -6.25 -30.60
C TRP A 40 2.36 -5.63 -32.00
N GLY A 41 1.30 -5.79 -32.80
CA GLY A 41 1.23 -5.22 -34.15
C GLY A 41 1.38 -3.69 -34.18
N ALA A 42 1.46 -3.12 -35.37
CA ALA A 42 1.66 -1.68 -35.55
C ALA A 42 0.46 -0.86 -35.01
N GLY A 43 0.62 -0.20 -33.85
CA GLY A 43 -0.35 0.73 -33.27
C GLY A 43 -0.05 1.13 -31.80
N LYS A 44 -0.44 2.35 -31.39
CA LYS A 44 -0.45 2.78 -29.97
C LYS A 44 -1.66 2.14 -29.25
N ARG A 45 -1.48 1.68 -28.01
CA ARG A 45 -2.55 1.08 -27.20
C ARG A 45 -3.46 2.10 -26.55
N THR A 46 -4.63 1.70 -26.06
CA THR A 46 -5.37 2.57 -25.13
C THR A 46 -4.76 2.51 -23.72
N LEU A 47 -5.05 3.52 -22.90
CA LEU A 47 -4.64 3.55 -21.51
C LEU A 47 -5.24 2.38 -20.72
N GLU A 48 -6.47 2.00 -21.03
CA GLU A 48 -7.16 0.84 -20.46
C GLU A 48 -6.40 -0.47 -20.73
N GLU A 49 -5.91 -0.68 -21.96
CA GLU A 49 -5.11 -1.87 -22.28
C GLU A 49 -3.75 -1.87 -21.58
N ARG A 50 -3.12 -0.69 -21.45
CA ARG A 50 -1.87 -0.54 -20.68
C ARG A 50 -2.12 -0.83 -19.19
N TYR A 51 -3.18 -0.29 -18.62
CA TYR A 51 -3.59 -0.56 -17.24
C TYR A 51 -3.80 -2.06 -17.02
N ARG A 52 -4.53 -2.74 -17.90
CA ARG A 52 -4.77 -4.19 -17.79
C ARG A 52 -3.47 -5.01 -17.80
N ALA A 53 -2.51 -4.65 -18.65
CA ALA A 53 -1.21 -5.30 -18.69
C ALA A 53 -0.37 -5.03 -17.41
N VAL A 54 -0.44 -3.80 -16.87
CA VAL A 54 0.19 -3.45 -15.58
C VAL A 54 -0.49 -4.16 -14.42
N LYS A 55 -1.82 -4.26 -14.42
CA LYS A 55 -2.60 -5.00 -13.43
C LYS A 55 -2.19 -6.48 -13.39
N GLU A 56 -2.18 -7.14 -14.54
CA GLU A 56 -1.76 -8.55 -14.64
C GLU A 56 -0.32 -8.76 -14.12
N ALA A 57 0.57 -7.81 -14.42
CA ALA A 57 1.95 -7.86 -13.91
C ALA A 57 2.01 -7.67 -12.39
N ALA A 58 1.29 -6.69 -11.84
CA ALA A 58 1.25 -6.41 -10.41
C ALA A 58 0.64 -7.56 -9.59
N GLU A 59 -0.32 -8.29 -10.17
CA GLU A 59 -0.92 -9.49 -9.55
C GLU A 59 0.01 -10.71 -9.56
N LYS A 60 1.04 -10.71 -10.42
CA LYS A 60 1.97 -11.83 -10.61
C LYS A 60 3.34 -11.60 -9.97
N TYR A 61 3.85 -10.37 -10.04
CA TYR A 61 5.18 -9.98 -9.61
C TYR A 61 5.10 -9.15 -8.32
N GLN A 62 6.23 -8.97 -7.62
CA GLN A 62 6.28 -8.30 -6.32
C GLN A 62 7.23 -7.11 -6.35
N ILE A 63 6.94 -6.15 -5.48
CA ILE A 63 7.90 -5.12 -5.10
C ILE A 63 8.99 -5.78 -4.25
N LEU A 64 10.24 -5.70 -4.70
CA LEU A 64 11.40 -6.24 -4.00
C LEU A 64 12.09 -5.16 -3.16
N GLN A 65 12.07 -3.92 -3.63
CA GLN A 65 12.62 -2.77 -2.94
C GLN A 65 11.76 -1.54 -3.18
N ILE A 66 11.62 -0.69 -2.18
CA ILE A 66 10.97 0.62 -2.28
C ILE A 66 11.91 1.69 -1.75
N GLY A 67 12.11 2.72 -2.57
CA GLY A 67 12.78 3.95 -2.21
C GLY A 67 11.78 4.97 -1.71
N LEU A 68 12.15 5.70 -0.67
CA LEU A 68 11.35 6.77 -0.13
C LEU A 68 12.25 7.94 0.25
N THR A 69 12.03 9.11 -0.33
CA THR A 69 12.75 10.33 0.05
C THR A 69 11.78 11.37 0.58
N CYS A 70 11.85 11.65 1.88
CA CYS A 70 11.12 12.75 2.50
C CYS A 70 11.82 14.07 2.16
N VAL A 71 11.06 15.03 1.63
CA VAL A 71 11.58 16.37 1.32
C VAL A 71 10.95 17.38 2.25
N GLU A 72 11.75 17.92 3.18
CA GLU A 72 11.34 19.02 4.04
C GLU A 72 11.69 20.36 3.39
N GLN A 73 10.79 21.34 3.53
CA GLN A 73 11.00 22.69 3.05
C GLN A 73 11.39 23.59 4.23
N ASP A 74 12.64 24.04 4.28
CA ASP A 74 13.14 25.00 5.27
C ASP A 74 13.06 26.41 4.69
N VAL A 75 11.87 26.99 4.81
CA VAL A 75 11.55 28.35 4.31
C VAL A 75 12.44 29.42 4.97
N LEU A 76 12.85 29.24 6.22
CA LEU A 76 13.64 30.25 6.94
C LEU A 76 15.05 30.39 6.38
N ASN A 77 15.59 29.31 5.81
CA ASN A 77 16.93 29.26 5.25
C ASN A 77 16.94 29.06 3.73
N ASP A 78 15.80 29.28 3.06
CA ASP A 78 15.63 29.15 1.61
C ASP A 78 16.20 27.84 1.01
N ARG A 79 15.99 26.71 1.70
CA ARG A 79 16.52 25.40 1.27
C ARG A 79 15.52 24.25 1.41
N TYR A 80 15.83 23.15 0.73
CA TYR A 80 15.15 21.86 0.86
C TYR A 80 16.08 20.83 1.48
N ILE A 81 15.56 20.04 2.41
CA ILE A 81 16.32 18.99 3.12
C ILE A 81 15.76 17.62 2.72
N LEU A 82 16.61 16.78 2.13
CA LEU A 82 16.27 15.45 1.63
C LEU A 82 16.68 14.38 2.65
N ARG A 83 15.75 13.46 2.94
CA ARG A 83 15.96 12.29 3.80
C ARG A 83 15.60 11.01 3.03
N PRO A 84 16.55 10.48 2.25
CA PRO A 84 16.34 9.23 1.54
C PRO A 84 16.39 8.00 2.45
N TYR A 85 15.50 7.05 2.15
CA TYR A 85 15.39 5.72 2.74
C TYR A 85 15.29 4.67 1.62
N ASN A 86 15.79 3.49 1.93
CA ASN A 86 15.72 2.33 1.07
C ASN A 86 15.24 1.14 1.89
N PHE A 87 14.20 0.45 1.41
CA PHE A 87 13.59 -0.69 2.11
C PHE A 87 13.54 -1.87 1.17
N ASP A 88 14.18 -2.98 1.54
CA ASP A 88 13.90 -4.26 0.91
C ASP A 88 12.58 -4.80 1.48
N LEU A 89 11.67 -5.28 0.64
CA LEU A 89 10.33 -5.72 1.06
C LEU A 89 10.23 -7.24 1.06
N CYS A 90 9.70 -7.79 2.14
CA CYS A 90 9.51 -9.23 2.29
C CYS A 90 8.04 -9.61 2.02
N PRO A 91 7.75 -10.41 0.98
CA PRO A 91 6.40 -10.89 0.72
C PRO A 91 5.99 -12.05 1.64
N LEU A 92 6.85 -12.51 2.56
CA LEU A 92 6.54 -13.64 3.43
C LEU A 92 5.62 -13.25 4.59
N ILE A 93 4.70 -14.17 4.93
CA ILE A 93 3.83 -14.08 6.11
C ILE A 93 4.44 -14.93 7.23
N TYR A 94 4.93 -14.28 8.29
CA TYR A 94 5.56 -14.96 9.44
C TYR A 94 4.54 -15.33 10.52
N GLU A 95 3.43 -14.57 10.61
CA GLU A 95 2.41 -14.76 11.63
C GLU A 95 1.48 -15.93 11.30
N LYS A 96 1.62 -17.01 12.07
CA LYS A 96 0.78 -18.21 11.94
C LYS A 96 -0.67 -17.92 12.37
N GLY A 97 -1.64 -18.37 11.58
CA GLY A 97 -3.07 -18.27 11.89
C GLY A 97 -3.81 -17.11 11.22
N LEU A 98 -3.10 -16.31 10.41
CA LEU A 98 -3.74 -15.30 9.54
C LEU A 98 -4.50 -15.94 8.37
N ASP A 99 -4.17 -17.18 7.97
CA ASP A 99 -4.74 -17.88 6.81
C ASP A 99 -4.67 -17.05 5.52
N VAL A 100 -3.52 -16.41 5.31
CA VAL A 100 -3.18 -15.65 4.10
C VAL A 100 -2.02 -16.37 3.41
N GLU A 101 -2.15 -16.59 2.10
CA GLU A 101 -1.15 -17.22 1.26
C GLU A 101 -0.93 -16.36 0.02
N ARG A 102 0.34 -16.19 -0.38
CA ARG A 102 0.73 -15.41 -1.56
C ARG A 102 1.42 -16.32 -2.56
N ASN A 103 0.97 -16.27 -3.80
CA ASN A 103 1.65 -16.86 -4.94
C ASN A 103 2.22 -15.73 -5.78
N PHE A 104 3.53 -15.77 -6.04
CA PHE A 104 4.19 -14.76 -6.86
C PHE A 104 5.27 -15.40 -7.73
N SER A 105 5.73 -14.66 -8.73
CA SER A 105 6.72 -15.10 -9.71
C SER A 105 7.85 -14.09 -9.88
N PHE A 106 8.89 -14.52 -10.59
CA PHE A 106 9.93 -13.66 -11.14
C PHE A 106 9.90 -13.74 -12.66
N GLN A 107 10.07 -12.60 -13.31
CA GLN A 107 10.36 -12.54 -14.73
C GLN A 107 11.86 -12.72 -14.93
N SER A 108 12.27 -13.63 -15.81
CA SER A 108 13.70 -13.95 -16.03
C SER A 108 14.53 -12.71 -16.42
N GLY A 109 14.03 -11.89 -17.34
CA GLY A 109 14.73 -10.67 -17.79
C GLY A 109 14.86 -9.60 -16.69
N ALA A 110 13.84 -9.44 -15.84
CA ALA A 110 13.94 -8.54 -14.68
C ALA A 110 14.95 -9.07 -13.67
N GLY A 111 14.96 -10.39 -13.44
CA GLY A 111 15.94 -11.04 -12.58
C GLY A 111 17.37 -10.86 -13.08
N GLU A 112 17.62 -11.09 -14.37
CA GLU A 112 18.93 -10.87 -15.00
C GLU A 112 19.39 -9.41 -14.87
N PHE A 113 18.50 -8.45 -15.17
CA PHE A 113 18.80 -7.03 -15.05
C PHE A 113 19.17 -6.63 -13.61
N LEU A 114 18.34 -6.98 -12.63
CA LEU A 114 18.57 -6.67 -11.22
C LEU A 114 19.90 -7.25 -10.72
N MET A 115 20.20 -8.51 -11.06
CA MET A 115 21.48 -9.11 -10.70
C MET A 115 22.67 -8.42 -11.38
N SER A 116 22.49 -7.94 -12.61
CA SER A 116 23.55 -7.21 -13.35
C SER A 116 23.90 -5.86 -12.73
N VAL A 117 22.95 -5.21 -12.05
CA VAL A 117 23.16 -3.95 -11.31
C VAL A 117 23.54 -4.17 -9.83
N GLY A 118 23.73 -5.44 -9.41
CA GLY A 118 24.22 -5.79 -8.08
C GLY A 118 23.15 -6.01 -7.01
N PHE A 119 21.87 -6.16 -7.39
CA PHE A 119 20.79 -6.47 -6.46
C PHE A 119 20.96 -7.86 -5.81
N ASP A 120 20.95 -7.94 -4.48
CA ASP A 120 20.97 -9.22 -3.74
C ASP A 120 19.55 -9.81 -3.66
N MET A 121 19.24 -10.77 -4.53
CA MET A 121 17.96 -11.48 -4.59
C MET A 121 17.56 -12.17 -3.28
N ASN A 122 18.51 -12.46 -2.38
CA ASN A 122 18.21 -13.05 -1.08
C ASN A 122 17.77 -12.00 -0.05
N LYS A 123 18.16 -10.74 -0.23
CA LYS A 123 17.99 -9.68 0.76
C LYS A 123 16.51 -9.42 1.10
N PRO A 124 15.56 -9.36 0.15
CA PRO A 124 14.13 -9.25 0.44
C PRO A 124 13.60 -10.37 1.37
N PHE A 125 14.09 -11.60 1.23
CA PHE A 125 13.61 -12.76 2.00
C PHE A 125 14.36 -12.96 3.32
N ARG A 126 15.65 -12.59 3.34
CA ARG A 126 16.52 -12.71 4.51
C ARG A 126 16.24 -11.60 5.51
N ASP A 127 16.24 -10.35 5.04
CA ASP A 127 16.25 -9.15 5.88
C ASP A 127 15.14 -8.15 5.54
N GLY A 128 14.30 -8.42 4.53
CA GLY A 128 13.28 -7.48 4.07
C GLY A 128 12.19 -7.21 5.10
N VAL A 129 11.66 -5.98 5.07
CA VAL A 129 10.55 -5.53 5.91
C VAL A 129 9.27 -6.24 5.48
N PRO A 130 8.55 -6.94 6.38
CA PRO A 130 7.30 -7.59 6.02
C PRO A 130 6.21 -6.56 5.69
N TYR A 131 5.14 -7.02 5.08
CA TYR A 131 3.92 -6.23 4.93
C TYR A 131 2.68 -7.11 4.94
N LEU A 132 1.53 -6.49 5.19
CA LEU A 132 0.21 -7.08 5.06
C LEU A 132 -0.71 -6.04 4.44
N SER A 133 -1.38 -6.35 3.33
CA SER A 133 -2.31 -5.42 2.67
C SER A 133 -3.59 -5.23 3.49
N ARG A 134 -4.36 -4.15 3.25
CA ARG A 134 -5.65 -3.95 3.92
C ARG A 134 -6.62 -5.10 3.64
N SER A 135 -6.69 -5.58 2.40
CA SER A 135 -7.53 -6.71 2.03
C SER A 135 -7.12 -8.00 2.73
N GLU A 136 -5.82 -8.27 2.86
CA GLU A 136 -5.31 -9.46 3.57
C GLU A 136 -5.58 -9.39 5.07
N ALA A 137 -5.46 -8.20 5.69
CA ALA A 137 -5.85 -8.03 7.09
C ALA A 137 -7.36 -8.24 7.30
N LYS A 138 -8.20 -7.79 6.36
CA LYS A 138 -9.64 -8.08 6.36
C LYS A 138 -9.90 -9.58 6.20
N GLN A 139 -9.25 -10.24 5.24
CA GLN A 139 -9.33 -11.68 5.02
C GLN A 139 -8.94 -12.47 6.28
N ALA A 140 -7.88 -12.06 6.98
CA ALA A 140 -7.46 -12.72 8.23
C ALA A 140 -8.55 -12.66 9.31
N ARG A 141 -9.20 -11.50 9.47
CA ARG A 141 -10.35 -11.33 10.39
C ARG A 141 -11.54 -12.18 9.98
N GLU A 142 -11.91 -12.15 8.70
CA GLU A 142 -13.03 -12.96 8.18
C GLU A 142 -12.78 -14.46 8.30
N SER A 143 -11.56 -14.92 8.01
CA SER A 143 -11.15 -16.31 8.19
C SER A 143 -11.22 -16.70 9.65
N TYR A 144 -10.77 -15.84 10.57
CA TYR A 144 -10.91 -16.07 12.00
C TYR A 144 -12.38 -16.17 12.43
N GLU A 145 -13.24 -15.26 12.00
CA GLU A 145 -14.69 -15.32 12.30
C GLU A 145 -15.34 -16.59 11.74
N LYS A 146 -14.98 -16.98 10.51
CA LYS A 146 -15.42 -18.23 9.90
C LYS A 146 -14.96 -19.42 10.74
N ARG A 147 -13.75 -19.43 11.29
CA ARG A 147 -13.25 -20.49 12.20
C ARG A 147 -14.04 -20.54 13.51
N GLN A 148 -14.37 -19.38 14.11
CA GLN A 148 -15.20 -19.34 15.32
C GLN A 148 -16.62 -19.87 15.04
N LYS A 149 -17.25 -19.46 13.93
CA LYS A 149 -18.57 -19.97 13.50
C LYS A 149 -18.52 -21.45 13.12
N ARG A 150 -17.42 -21.90 12.49
CA ARG A 150 -17.13 -23.33 12.20
C ARG A 150 -16.90 -24.17 13.46
N GLY A 151 -16.92 -23.59 14.66
CA GLY A 151 -17.22 -24.34 15.89
C GLY A 151 -18.49 -25.21 15.78
N ASN A 152 -19.37 -24.91 14.81
CA ASN A 152 -20.45 -25.77 14.33
C ASN A 152 -19.99 -26.74 13.22
N ILE A 153 -18.92 -27.52 13.46
CA ILE A 153 -18.52 -28.61 12.56
C ILE A 153 -19.70 -29.59 12.45
N ALA A 154 -20.05 -30.02 11.23
CA ALA A 154 -21.06 -31.05 11.00
C ALA A 154 -20.77 -32.29 11.85
N ASP A 155 -21.82 -32.79 12.50
CA ASP A 155 -21.74 -33.96 13.35
C ASP A 155 -21.27 -35.18 12.55
N ILE A 156 -20.28 -35.88 13.11
CA ILE A 156 -19.90 -37.20 12.61
C ILE A 156 -21.13 -38.10 12.76
N GLN A 157 -21.58 -38.64 11.64
CA GLN A 157 -22.62 -39.66 11.59
C GLN A 157 -21.97 -41.02 11.89
N VAL A 158 -22.05 -41.45 13.14
CA VAL A 158 -21.55 -42.77 13.56
C VAL A 158 -22.54 -43.84 13.09
N LYS A 159 -22.09 -44.77 12.25
CA LYS A 159 -22.94 -45.86 11.76
C LYS A 159 -23.23 -46.86 12.88
N PRO A 160 -24.40 -47.52 12.89
CA PRO A 160 -24.70 -48.59 13.87
C PRO A 160 -23.69 -49.75 13.88
N THR A 161 -22.92 -49.93 12.81
CA THR A 161 -21.87 -50.95 12.67
C THR A 161 -20.57 -50.60 13.39
N GLU A 162 -20.37 -49.34 13.82
CA GLU A 162 -19.14 -48.87 14.49
C GLU A 162 -19.21 -49.09 16.00
N VAL A 163 -19.20 -50.37 16.41
CA VAL A 163 -19.43 -50.78 17.80
C VAL A 163 -18.44 -50.15 18.78
N GLU A 164 -17.16 -50.05 18.41
CA GLU A 164 -16.12 -49.46 19.27
C GLU A 164 -16.32 -47.94 19.48
N THR A 165 -16.66 -47.22 18.41
CA THR A 165 -16.98 -45.79 18.45
C THR A 165 -18.20 -45.53 19.34
N LEU A 166 -19.25 -46.34 19.19
CA LEU A 166 -20.47 -46.25 20.00
C LEU A 166 -20.20 -46.56 21.47
N ALA A 167 -19.39 -47.59 21.76
CA ALA A 167 -18.99 -47.93 23.12
C ALA A 167 -18.17 -46.82 23.78
N PHE A 168 -17.27 -46.18 23.03
CA PHE A 168 -16.54 -45.00 23.50
C PHE A 168 -17.49 -43.85 23.84
N MET A 169 -18.41 -43.50 22.94
CA MET A 169 -19.38 -42.42 23.19
C MET A 169 -20.29 -42.71 24.39
N ASP A 170 -20.75 -43.94 24.55
CA ASP A 170 -21.56 -44.35 25.70
C ASP A 170 -20.79 -44.25 27.03
N ARG A 171 -19.51 -44.64 27.03
CA ARG A 171 -18.63 -44.44 28.18
C ARG A 171 -18.50 -42.97 28.54
N VAL A 172 -18.19 -42.11 27.56
CA VAL A 172 -18.06 -40.66 27.76
C VAL A 172 -19.35 -40.07 28.31
N ARG A 173 -20.52 -40.44 27.77
CA ARG A 173 -21.83 -40.00 28.27
C ARG A 173 -22.03 -40.35 29.74
N LYS A 174 -21.71 -41.59 30.13
CA LYS A 174 -21.83 -42.07 31.52
C LYS A 174 -20.89 -41.33 32.47
N GLU A 175 -19.64 -41.11 32.06
CA GLU A 175 -18.66 -40.36 32.85
C GLU A 175 -19.11 -38.91 33.07
N VAL A 176 -19.59 -38.23 32.02
CA VAL A 176 -20.10 -36.86 32.12
C VAL A 176 -21.33 -36.79 33.02
N GLN A 177 -22.30 -37.68 32.84
CA GLN A 177 -23.52 -37.70 33.65
C GLN A 177 -23.20 -37.97 35.13
N ALA A 178 -22.32 -38.92 35.42
CA ALA A 178 -21.90 -39.23 36.78
C ALA A 178 -21.18 -38.04 37.45
N TRP A 179 -20.37 -37.29 36.70
CA TRP A 179 -19.72 -36.08 37.21
C TRP A 179 -20.72 -34.95 37.46
N VAL A 180 -21.68 -34.72 36.55
CA VAL A 180 -22.74 -33.71 36.71
C VAL A 180 -23.65 -34.02 37.90
N ASP A 181 -24.01 -35.29 38.11
CA ASP A 181 -24.90 -35.71 39.19
C ASP A 181 -24.20 -35.81 40.56
N SER A 182 -22.86 -35.72 40.59
CA SER A 182 -22.09 -35.85 41.82
C SER A 182 -22.37 -34.70 42.79
N LYS A 183 -22.90 -35.04 43.97
CA LYS A 183 -23.10 -34.12 45.09
C LYS A 183 -21.93 -34.08 46.07
N ASN A 184 -20.84 -34.79 45.76
CA ASN A 184 -19.68 -34.85 46.63
C ASN A 184 -18.86 -33.55 46.52
N VAL A 185 -18.64 -32.88 47.66
CA VAL A 185 -17.85 -31.64 47.76
C VAL A 185 -16.40 -31.84 47.30
N ALA A 186 -15.86 -33.07 47.38
CA ALA A 186 -14.53 -33.40 46.89
C ALA A 186 -14.45 -33.62 45.37
N THR A 187 -15.58 -33.54 44.65
CA THR A 187 -15.58 -33.67 43.18
C THR A 187 -14.87 -32.46 42.55
N PRO A 188 -13.88 -32.67 41.68
CA PRO A 188 -13.21 -31.56 41.00
C PRO A 188 -14.18 -30.75 40.13
N GLU A 189 -13.88 -29.46 39.94
CA GLU A 189 -14.64 -28.54 39.06
C GLU A 189 -14.49 -28.87 37.56
N TYR A 190 -13.77 -29.94 37.22
CA TYR A 190 -13.53 -30.42 35.86
C TYR A 190 -13.58 -31.95 35.78
N LEU A 191 -13.80 -32.47 34.58
CA LEU A 191 -13.70 -33.89 34.25
C LEU A 191 -12.72 -34.09 33.08
N ASN A 192 -11.78 -35.03 33.20
CA ASN A 192 -10.85 -35.35 32.11
C ASN A 192 -11.27 -36.67 31.45
N ILE A 193 -11.64 -36.62 30.18
CA ILE A 193 -11.95 -37.78 29.36
C ILE A 193 -10.66 -38.29 28.70
N ALA A 194 -10.26 -39.50 29.05
CA ALA A 194 -9.10 -40.19 28.51
C ALA A 194 -9.43 -40.99 27.21
N PRO A 195 -8.41 -41.32 26.38
CA PRO A 195 -8.62 -42.08 25.16
C PRO A 195 -9.12 -43.50 25.42
N ALA A 196 -9.68 -44.16 24.40
CA ALA A 196 -9.98 -45.58 24.50
C ALA A 196 -8.70 -46.38 24.82
N GLY A 197 -8.76 -47.25 25.83
CA GLY A 197 -7.62 -48.10 26.24
C GLY A 197 -6.52 -47.38 27.03
N ALA A 198 -6.82 -46.22 27.64
CA ALA A 198 -5.88 -45.45 28.46
C ALA A 198 -5.29 -46.20 29.68
N ASP A 199 -5.85 -47.36 30.02
CA ASP A 199 -5.34 -48.27 31.06
C ASP A 199 -3.95 -48.86 30.69
N VAL A 200 -3.54 -48.74 29.43
CA VAL A 200 -2.25 -49.19 28.91
C VAL A 200 -1.31 -48.00 28.78
N LEU A 201 -0.35 -47.88 29.71
CA LEU A 201 0.74 -46.91 29.60
C LEU A 201 1.67 -47.29 28.45
N VAL A 202 1.92 -46.36 27.52
CA VAL A 202 2.90 -46.53 26.44
C VAL A 202 4.13 -45.74 26.84
N ASN A 203 5.27 -46.41 27.06
CA ASN A 203 6.51 -45.79 27.52
C ASN A 203 6.40 -44.98 28.83
N GLY A 204 5.46 -45.34 29.72
CA GLY A 204 5.25 -44.63 30.98
C GLY A 204 4.44 -43.33 30.87
N GLU A 205 3.95 -42.99 29.67
CA GLU A 205 3.05 -41.86 29.45
C GLU A 205 1.66 -42.34 29.00
N SER A 206 0.63 -41.55 29.31
CA SER A 206 -0.71 -41.77 28.76
C SER A 206 -0.69 -41.51 27.25
N PRO A 207 -1.30 -42.38 26.42
CA PRO A 207 -1.28 -42.23 24.98
C PRO A 207 -1.96 -40.92 24.54
N GLU A 208 -1.48 -40.36 23.42
CA GLU A 208 -2.10 -39.19 22.81
C GLU A 208 -3.51 -39.55 22.32
N MET A 209 -4.51 -38.73 22.68
CA MET A 209 -5.88 -39.04 22.30
C MET A 209 -6.08 -38.82 20.79
N PRO A 210 -6.61 -39.84 20.06
CA PRO A 210 -6.87 -39.74 18.63
C PRO A 210 -7.75 -38.54 18.24
N ARG A 211 -7.52 -37.95 17.06
CA ARG A 211 -8.31 -36.81 16.56
C ARG A 211 -9.81 -37.13 16.44
N LEU A 212 -10.14 -38.37 16.07
CA LEU A 212 -11.52 -38.85 15.98
C LEU A 212 -12.19 -38.84 17.36
N GLU A 213 -11.56 -39.44 18.38
CA GLU A 213 -12.06 -39.47 19.76
C GLU A 213 -12.24 -38.07 20.34
N LYS A 214 -11.24 -37.18 20.18
CA LYS A 214 -11.36 -35.77 20.58
C LYS A 214 -12.62 -35.14 19.99
N ARG A 215 -12.82 -35.31 18.68
CA ARG A 215 -13.97 -34.75 17.96
C ARG A 215 -15.29 -35.34 18.46
N LEU A 216 -15.36 -36.63 18.77
CA LEU A 216 -16.55 -37.27 19.32
C LEU A 216 -16.89 -36.75 20.72
N VAL A 217 -15.90 -36.53 21.59
CA VAL A 217 -16.15 -35.91 22.91
C VAL A 217 -16.68 -34.49 22.76
N HIS A 218 -16.03 -33.66 21.91
CA HIS A 218 -16.51 -32.30 21.62
C HIS A 218 -17.95 -32.29 21.09
N GLN A 219 -18.27 -33.20 20.16
CA GLN A 219 -19.60 -33.33 19.56
C GLN A 219 -20.65 -33.76 20.58
N LEU A 220 -20.37 -34.80 21.37
CA LEU A 220 -21.30 -35.35 22.35
C LEU A 220 -21.64 -34.32 23.44
N VAL A 221 -20.63 -33.66 24.01
CA VAL A 221 -20.84 -32.64 25.04
C VAL A 221 -21.62 -31.46 24.48
N ARG A 222 -21.27 -30.98 23.28
CA ARG A 222 -21.99 -29.89 22.61
C ARG A 222 -23.47 -30.24 22.35
N ALA A 223 -23.77 -31.49 22.00
CA ALA A 223 -25.13 -31.92 21.64
C ALA A 223 -26.01 -32.23 22.86
N GLU A 224 -25.45 -32.90 23.87
CA GLU A 224 -26.23 -33.45 24.98
C GLU A 224 -26.10 -32.64 26.29
N PHE A 225 -25.05 -31.83 26.43
CA PHE A 225 -24.73 -31.11 27.68
C PHE A 225 -24.43 -29.62 27.42
N PRO A 226 -25.43 -28.79 27.08
CA PRO A 226 -25.24 -27.39 26.68
C PRO A 226 -24.65 -26.50 27.78
N GLU A 227 -24.77 -26.90 29.04
CA GLU A 227 -24.20 -26.19 30.21
C GLU A 227 -22.71 -26.49 30.42
N LEU A 228 -22.07 -27.27 29.53
CA LEU A 228 -20.66 -27.69 29.65
C LEU A 228 -19.83 -27.26 28.44
N VAL A 229 -18.53 -27.05 28.67
CA VAL A 229 -17.54 -26.71 27.64
C VAL A 229 -16.43 -27.73 27.63
N THR A 230 -15.90 -28.01 26.44
CA THR A 230 -14.81 -28.95 26.21
C THR A 230 -13.52 -28.22 25.84
N LEU A 231 -12.41 -28.60 26.47
CA LEU A 231 -11.07 -28.07 26.26
C LEU A 231 -10.16 -29.21 25.80
N GLY A 232 -9.76 -29.18 24.53
CA GLY A 232 -8.86 -30.19 23.97
C GLY A 232 -7.47 -30.09 24.59
N ARG A 233 -6.94 -31.19 25.13
CA ARG A 233 -5.54 -31.34 25.54
C ARG A 233 -4.86 -32.39 24.66
N ARG A 234 -3.54 -32.55 24.80
CA ARG A 234 -2.79 -33.55 24.02
C ARG A 234 -3.32 -34.96 24.31
N ASN A 235 -3.41 -35.34 25.58
CA ASN A 235 -3.70 -36.73 25.98
C ASN A 235 -5.14 -36.96 26.44
N PHE A 236 -5.97 -35.91 26.53
CA PHE A 236 -7.36 -36.01 27.02
C PHE A 236 -8.20 -34.83 26.52
N VAL A 237 -9.51 -34.88 26.73
CA VAL A 237 -10.39 -33.72 26.63
C VAL A 237 -10.89 -33.37 28.03
N GLN A 238 -10.67 -32.13 28.45
CA GLN A 238 -11.16 -31.65 29.74
C GLN A 238 -12.53 -31.01 29.55
N ILE A 239 -13.48 -31.36 30.42
CA ILE A 239 -14.84 -30.85 30.46
C ILE A 239 -14.97 -29.98 31.71
N VAL A 240 -15.54 -28.79 31.54
CA VAL A 240 -15.75 -27.79 32.58
C VAL A 240 -17.15 -27.24 32.46
N LYS A 241 -17.68 -26.65 33.53
CA LYS A 241 -18.97 -25.93 33.48
C LYS A 241 -18.84 -24.71 32.57
N PHE A 242 -19.89 -24.43 31.81
CA PHE A 242 -20.01 -23.21 31.03
C PHE A 242 -20.06 -22.01 31.97
N ASP A 243 -19.16 -21.07 31.75
CA ASP A 243 -19.11 -19.80 32.44
C ASP A 243 -19.05 -18.72 31.36
N LYS A 244 -20.17 -17.99 31.22
CA LYS A 244 -20.31 -16.96 30.19
C LYS A 244 -19.23 -15.88 30.32
N GLU A 245 -18.92 -15.42 31.53
CA GLU A 245 -17.92 -14.37 31.72
C GLU A 245 -16.53 -14.86 31.33
N ARG A 246 -16.20 -16.11 31.67
CA ARG A 246 -14.93 -16.72 31.26
C ARG A 246 -14.83 -16.89 29.74
N GLU A 247 -15.87 -17.40 29.09
CA GLU A 247 -15.87 -17.60 27.64
C GLU A 247 -15.81 -16.26 26.89
N ASP A 248 -16.53 -15.23 27.37
CA ASP A 248 -16.47 -13.87 26.81
C ASP A 248 -15.04 -13.31 26.96
N ARG A 249 -14.39 -13.46 28.12
CA ARG A 249 -12.98 -13.05 28.31
C ARG A 249 -12.03 -13.78 27.36
N ILE A 250 -12.17 -15.10 27.20
CA ILE A 250 -11.32 -15.90 26.29
C ILE A 250 -11.55 -15.47 24.83
N ALA A 251 -12.80 -15.18 24.44
CA ALA A 251 -13.12 -14.71 23.10
C ALA A 251 -12.47 -13.35 22.81
N VAL A 252 -12.50 -12.42 23.77
CA VAL A 252 -11.79 -11.13 23.70
C VAL A 252 -10.29 -11.34 23.55
N GLU A 253 -9.66 -12.13 24.42
CA GLU A 253 -8.21 -12.40 24.39
C GLU A 253 -7.77 -13.01 23.05
N ARG A 254 -8.56 -13.96 22.49
CA ARG A 254 -8.27 -14.54 21.18
C ARG A 254 -8.37 -13.51 20.04
N LYS A 255 -9.32 -12.59 20.12
CA LYS A 255 -9.48 -11.51 19.14
C LYS A 255 -8.33 -10.51 19.23
N GLU A 256 -7.96 -10.10 20.45
CA GLU A 256 -6.81 -9.22 20.69
C GLU A 256 -5.51 -9.86 20.18
N ARG A 257 -5.33 -11.16 20.40
CA ARG A 257 -4.20 -11.91 19.86
C ARG A 257 -4.15 -11.86 18.34
N LEU A 258 -5.29 -12.04 17.65
CA LEU A 258 -5.34 -11.93 16.19
C LEU A 258 -4.96 -10.54 15.71
N GLU A 259 -5.50 -9.48 16.33
CA GLU A 259 -5.16 -8.10 15.96
C GLU A 259 -3.67 -7.82 16.19
N ALA A 260 -3.09 -8.29 17.29
CA ALA A 260 -1.65 -8.17 17.53
C ALA A 260 -0.81 -8.91 16.48
N GLN A 261 -1.27 -10.07 15.96
CA GLN A 261 -0.64 -10.75 14.83
C GLN A 261 -0.72 -9.94 13.54
N ILE A 262 -1.90 -9.38 13.24
CA ILE A 262 -2.10 -8.50 12.08
C ILE A 262 -1.18 -7.28 12.18
N ASP A 263 -1.03 -6.69 13.36
CA ASP A 263 -0.22 -5.51 13.60
C ASP A 263 1.29 -5.79 13.47
N ARG A 264 1.77 -6.94 13.96
CA ARG A 264 3.17 -7.35 13.77
C ARG A 264 3.51 -7.63 12.30
N GLN A 265 2.61 -8.27 11.55
CA GLN A 265 2.79 -8.53 10.12
C GLN A 265 2.55 -7.27 9.24
N LYS A 266 1.96 -6.20 9.80
CA LYS A 266 1.63 -4.97 9.06
C LYS A 266 2.85 -4.34 8.39
N GLY A 267 3.97 -4.28 9.10
CA GLY A 267 5.28 -3.82 8.64
C GLY A 267 5.22 -2.57 7.76
N PHE A 268 5.73 -2.61 6.54
CA PHE A 268 5.85 -1.43 5.66
C PHE A 268 4.50 -0.73 5.39
N ARG A 269 3.36 -1.42 5.51
CA ARG A 269 2.04 -0.77 5.38
C ARG A 269 1.87 0.37 6.40
N TRP A 270 2.55 0.38 7.57
CA TRP A 270 2.51 1.52 8.49
C TRP A 270 2.92 2.85 7.83
N ILE A 271 3.95 2.82 6.98
CA ILE A 271 4.42 3.99 6.21
C ILE A 271 3.36 4.40 5.18
N ILE A 272 2.76 3.43 4.49
CA ILE A 272 1.68 3.69 3.54
C ILE A 272 0.46 4.34 4.23
N GLU A 273 0.06 3.83 5.41
CA GLU A 273 -1.03 4.42 6.19
C GLU A 273 -0.71 5.85 6.65
N ALA A 274 0.54 6.11 7.05
CA ALA A 274 1.01 7.44 7.40
C ALA A 274 0.94 8.40 6.20
N MET A 275 1.42 7.99 5.03
CA MET A 275 1.36 8.80 3.81
C MET A 275 -0.08 9.09 3.35
N HIS A 276 -1.04 8.20 3.64
CA HIS A 276 -2.47 8.45 3.40
C HIS A 276 -3.14 9.39 4.42
N GLY A 277 -2.46 9.67 5.54
CA GLY A 277 -3.06 10.32 6.69
C GLY A 277 -4.13 9.47 7.37
N SER A 278 -4.05 8.14 7.27
CA SER A 278 -4.92 7.22 7.99
C SER A 278 -4.60 7.19 9.49
N ASN A 279 -5.42 6.48 10.26
CA ASN A 279 -5.14 6.26 11.67
C ASN A 279 -4.02 5.23 11.87
N ILE A 280 -2.92 5.68 12.48
CA ILE A 280 -1.78 4.83 12.87
C ILE A 280 -1.70 4.57 14.40
N ALA A 281 -2.73 4.92 15.17
CA ALA A 281 -2.72 4.88 16.65
C ALA A 281 -2.39 3.52 17.26
N ASN A 282 -2.68 2.43 16.54
CA ASN A 282 -2.50 1.07 17.02
C ASN A 282 -1.05 0.57 16.87
N LEU A 283 -0.11 1.45 16.51
CA LEU A 283 1.30 1.08 16.48
C LEU A 283 1.76 0.74 17.89
N ASP A 284 2.27 -0.48 18.09
CA ASP A 284 2.86 -0.89 19.35
C ASP A 284 4.24 -0.24 19.52
N LEU A 285 4.31 0.81 20.34
CA LEU A 285 5.54 1.54 20.60
C LEU A 285 6.57 0.71 21.38
N MET A 286 6.18 -0.40 22.01
CA MET A 286 7.15 -1.31 22.62
C MET A 286 8.00 -2.02 21.58
N GLU A 287 7.46 -2.27 20.39
CA GLU A 287 8.23 -2.81 19.27
C GLU A 287 9.26 -1.80 18.72
N CYS A 288 9.01 -0.50 18.91
CA CYS A 288 9.96 0.57 18.58
C CYS A 288 11.08 0.72 19.62
N ALA A 289 10.91 0.21 20.85
CA ALA A 289 11.91 0.25 21.91
C ALA A 289 12.92 -0.91 21.80
N LYS A 290 13.50 -1.08 20.61
CA LYS A 290 14.51 -2.10 20.30
C LYS A 290 15.74 -1.46 19.66
N ASP A 291 16.88 -2.11 19.78
CA ASP A 291 18.10 -1.70 19.12
C ASP A 291 18.01 -1.98 17.61
N ALA A 292 18.31 -0.98 16.77
CA ALA A 292 18.15 -1.07 15.33
C ALA A 292 19.11 -2.07 14.65
N ILE A 293 20.17 -2.51 15.32
CA ILE A 293 21.19 -3.41 14.77
C ILE A 293 20.93 -4.86 15.23
N THR A 294 20.74 -5.04 16.54
CA THR A 294 20.61 -6.36 17.19
C THR A 294 19.17 -6.83 17.29
N GLY A 295 18.19 -5.92 17.32
CA GLY A 295 16.77 -6.23 17.53
C GLY A 295 16.41 -6.51 19.00
N GLU A 296 17.37 -6.42 19.92
CA GLU A 296 17.13 -6.65 21.35
C GLU A 296 16.38 -5.47 21.98
N PRO A 297 15.50 -5.72 22.98
CA PRO A 297 14.84 -4.65 23.71
C PRO A 297 15.84 -3.70 24.38
N ILE A 298 15.59 -2.40 24.30
CA ILE A 298 16.40 -1.37 24.95
C ILE A 298 15.60 -0.59 25.98
N PHE A 299 16.29 0.02 26.94
CA PHE A 299 15.67 1.01 27.81
C PHE A 299 15.45 2.30 27.02
N ALA A 300 14.22 2.49 26.53
CA ALA A 300 13.79 3.72 25.89
C ALA A 300 12.99 4.59 26.88
N ASP A 301 13.15 5.91 26.80
CA ASP A 301 12.22 6.85 27.42
C ASP A 301 10.89 6.81 26.67
N MET A 302 9.96 6.02 27.21
CA MET A 302 8.65 5.81 26.61
C MET A 302 7.80 7.08 26.58
N ASP A 303 8.05 8.06 27.44
CA ASP A 303 7.28 9.30 27.44
C ASP A 303 7.70 10.19 26.26
N THR A 304 9.00 10.31 26.02
CA THR A 304 9.55 11.00 24.85
C THR A 304 9.11 10.30 23.55
N LEU A 305 9.26 8.97 23.47
CA LEU A 305 8.85 8.19 22.30
C LEU A 305 7.35 8.37 21.98
N LYS A 306 6.48 8.31 23.00
CA LYS A 306 5.05 8.57 22.85
C LYS A 306 4.79 10.00 22.37
N ALA A 307 5.45 10.99 22.97
CA ALA A 307 5.25 12.38 22.63
C ALA A 307 5.58 12.66 21.16
N ASP A 308 6.71 12.13 20.67
CA ASP A 308 7.13 12.32 19.28
C ASP A 308 6.24 11.55 18.31
N PHE A 309 5.89 10.31 18.62
CA PHE A 309 4.91 9.55 17.84
C PHE A 309 3.56 10.27 17.75
N PHE A 310 3.01 10.75 18.87
CA PHE A 310 1.72 11.45 18.87
C PHE A 310 1.80 12.79 18.12
N ARG A 311 2.93 13.48 18.16
CA ARG A 311 3.16 14.70 17.37
C ARG A 311 3.08 14.38 15.88
N ALA A 312 3.85 13.39 15.42
CA ALA A 312 3.85 12.95 14.03
C ALA A 312 2.45 12.49 13.59
N GLN A 313 1.80 11.64 14.39
CA GLN A 313 0.44 11.16 14.14
C GLN A 313 -0.56 12.30 13.98
N ASN A 314 -0.50 13.32 14.85
CA ASN A 314 -1.43 14.45 14.77
C ASN A 314 -1.24 15.29 13.50
N LEU A 315 0.00 15.39 12.98
CA LEU A 315 0.31 16.10 11.73
C LEU A 315 -0.07 15.28 10.47
N LEU A 316 0.00 13.95 10.57
CA LEU A 316 -0.34 13.04 9.48
C LEU A 316 -1.85 12.84 9.37
N ARG A 317 -2.56 12.71 10.48
CA ARG A 317 -3.96 12.27 10.48
C ARG A 317 -4.87 13.23 9.71
N GLY A 318 -5.54 12.68 8.70
CA GLY A 318 -6.42 13.40 7.80
C GLY A 318 -5.69 14.14 6.69
N CYS A 319 -4.36 14.15 6.68
CA CYS A 319 -3.52 14.91 5.77
C CYS A 319 -2.65 13.98 4.90
N PRO A 320 -3.18 13.44 3.78
CA PRO A 320 -2.39 12.69 2.82
C PRO A 320 -1.21 13.51 2.31
N ARG A 321 -0.05 12.88 2.17
CA ARG A 321 1.14 13.51 1.60
C ARG A 321 1.06 13.58 0.08
N VAL A 322 1.69 14.60 -0.49
CA VAL A 322 1.94 14.67 -1.93
C VAL A 322 2.98 13.60 -2.28
N ILE A 323 2.66 12.78 -3.29
CA ILE A 323 3.57 11.74 -3.78
C ILE A 323 4.21 12.21 -5.08
N VAL A 324 5.51 11.99 -5.21
CA VAL A 324 6.25 12.32 -6.42
C VAL A 324 6.97 11.07 -6.93
N GLY A 325 6.90 10.83 -8.23
CA GLY A 325 7.62 9.75 -8.88
C GLY A 325 8.16 10.17 -10.24
N HIS A 326 8.88 9.28 -10.90
CA HIS A 326 9.32 9.46 -12.27
C HIS A 326 8.75 8.33 -13.13
N ASN A 327 7.84 8.64 -14.07
CA ASN A 327 7.10 7.64 -14.86
C ASN A 327 6.27 6.69 -13.98
N CYS A 328 5.68 7.22 -12.91
CA CYS A 328 5.25 6.43 -11.75
C CYS A 328 3.86 5.79 -11.86
N PHE A 329 3.27 5.73 -13.07
CA PHE A 329 1.99 5.03 -13.28
C PHE A 329 2.09 3.57 -12.85
N LEU A 330 3.17 2.89 -13.25
CA LEU A 330 3.39 1.49 -12.91
C LEU A 330 3.57 1.32 -11.39
N ASP A 331 4.37 2.19 -10.77
CA ASP A 331 4.63 2.15 -9.32
C ASP A 331 3.36 2.30 -8.50
N MET A 332 2.47 3.21 -8.90
CA MET A 332 1.21 3.42 -8.20
C MET A 332 0.28 2.20 -8.29
N VAL A 333 0.28 1.48 -9.42
CA VAL A 333 -0.49 0.23 -9.57
C VAL A 333 0.06 -0.86 -8.64
N TYR A 334 1.39 -1.03 -8.58
CA TYR A 334 2.03 -2.00 -7.68
C TYR A 334 1.80 -1.65 -6.21
N ILE A 335 2.02 -0.40 -5.80
CA ILE A 335 1.77 0.07 -4.42
C ILE A 335 0.32 -0.19 -4.01
N TYR A 336 -0.63 0.09 -4.89
CA TYR A 336 -2.04 -0.17 -4.62
C TYR A 336 -2.28 -1.66 -4.38
N HIS A 337 -1.81 -2.54 -5.29
CA HIS A 337 -1.99 -3.98 -5.16
C HIS A 337 -1.36 -4.53 -3.88
N THR A 338 -0.12 -4.14 -3.61
CA THR A 338 0.69 -4.67 -2.50
C THR A 338 0.16 -4.26 -1.13
N PHE A 339 -0.29 -3.02 -0.96
CA PHE A 339 -0.61 -2.49 0.38
C PHE A 339 -2.10 -2.26 0.63
N ILE A 340 -2.90 -2.13 -0.43
CA ILE A 340 -4.32 -1.81 -0.31
C ILE A 340 -5.16 -3.06 -0.57
N GLY A 341 -5.07 -3.63 -1.77
CA GLY A 341 -5.80 -4.85 -2.10
C GLY A 341 -6.04 -5.04 -3.60
N PRO A 342 -7.06 -5.83 -3.98
CA PRO A 342 -7.34 -6.16 -5.38
C PRO A 342 -7.49 -4.91 -6.26
N LEU A 343 -6.80 -4.92 -7.39
CA LEU A 343 -6.82 -3.83 -8.36
C LEU A 343 -8.20 -3.75 -9.04
N PRO A 344 -8.74 -2.55 -9.28
CA PRO A 344 -9.98 -2.35 -10.03
C PRO A 344 -9.96 -2.97 -11.43
N ASP A 345 -11.13 -3.20 -12.01
CA ASP A 345 -11.22 -3.81 -13.34
C ASP A 345 -10.95 -2.83 -14.48
N THR A 346 -11.18 -1.54 -14.25
CA THR A 346 -10.98 -0.48 -15.24
C THR A 346 -9.98 0.56 -14.74
N VAL A 347 -9.30 1.25 -15.66
CA VAL A 347 -8.38 2.33 -15.31
C VAL A 347 -9.11 3.50 -14.66
N GLY A 348 -10.34 3.82 -15.09
CA GLY A 348 -11.12 4.91 -14.52
C GLY A 348 -11.46 4.70 -13.05
N GLU A 349 -11.80 3.48 -12.64
CA GLU A 349 -12.03 3.15 -11.24
C GLU A 349 -10.73 3.20 -10.43
N PHE A 350 -9.62 2.74 -11.02
CA PHE A 350 -8.29 2.88 -10.43
C PHE A 350 -7.91 4.35 -10.20
N GLU A 351 -8.10 5.22 -11.19
CA GLU A 351 -7.86 6.67 -11.09
C GLU A 351 -8.65 7.29 -9.93
N GLN A 352 -9.95 7.01 -9.85
CA GLN A 352 -10.82 7.50 -8.77
C GLN A 352 -10.35 7.04 -7.38
N LYS A 353 -10.05 5.74 -7.23
CA LYS A 353 -9.62 5.17 -5.96
C LYS A 353 -8.23 5.67 -5.56
N LEU A 354 -7.32 5.80 -6.51
CA LEU A 354 -5.99 6.35 -6.28
C LEU A 354 -6.06 7.82 -5.85
N HIS A 355 -6.85 8.64 -6.55
CA HIS A 355 -7.04 10.05 -6.21
C HIS A 355 -7.70 10.25 -4.83
N LYS A 356 -8.59 9.33 -4.41
CA LYS A 356 -9.16 9.32 -3.05
C LYS A 356 -8.11 9.01 -1.96
N LEU A 357 -7.11 8.19 -2.29
CA LEU A 357 -5.99 7.88 -1.40
C LEU A 357 -4.99 9.04 -1.34
N TRP A 358 -4.52 9.48 -2.51
CA TRP A 358 -3.56 10.57 -2.70
C TRP A 358 -4.14 11.64 -3.62
N PRO A 359 -4.65 12.75 -3.05
CA PRO A 359 -5.25 13.84 -3.83
C PRO A 359 -4.29 14.54 -4.79
N MET A 360 -2.97 14.35 -4.59
CA MET A 360 -1.94 14.90 -5.45
C MET A 360 -0.80 13.90 -5.64
N VAL A 361 -0.64 13.47 -6.88
CA VAL A 361 0.51 12.68 -7.36
C VAL A 361 1.17 13.45 -8.49
N ILE A 362 2.50 13.56 -8.46
CA ILE A 362 3.29 14.30 -9.45
C ILE A 362 4.23 13.33 -10.15
N ASP A 363 4.19 13.34 -11.48
CA ASP A 363 5.11 12.58 -12.32
C ASP A 363 6.13 13.53 -12.95
N THR A 364 7.38 13.45 -12.49
CA THR A 364 8.48 14.28 -13.01
C THR A 364 8.78 14.01 -14.48
N LYS A 365 8.47 12.80 -14.98
CA LYS A 365 8.61 12.51 -16.40
C LYS A 365 7.58 13.26 -17.21
N TYR A 366 6.33 13.32 -16.73
CA TYR A 366 5.31 14.16 -17.34
C TYR A 366 5.75 15.63 -17.33
N MET A 367 6.20 16.15 -16.19
CA MET A 367 6.70 17.54 -16.09
C MET A 367 7.79 17.86 -17.12
N SER A 368 8.76 16.96 -17.30
CA SER A 368 9.88 17.17 -18.23
C SER A 368 9.52 17.02 -19.71
N THR A 369 8.40 16.38 -20.03
CA THR A 369 8.01 16.06 -21.41
C THR A 369 6.74 16.78 -21.87
N HIS A 370 6.06 17.47 -20.96
CA HIS A 370 4.92 18.32 -21.26
C HIS A 370 5.31 19.38 -22.31
N ASN A 371 4.48 19.55 -23.35
CA ASN A 371 4.72 20.46 -24.49
C ASN A 371 5.98 20.19 -25.34
N CYS A 372 6.65 19.06 -25.17
CA CYS A 372 7.62 18.61 -26.16
C CYS A 372 6.84 18.08 -27.38
N GLY A 373 7.07 18.65 -28.57
CA GLY A 373 6.41 18.22 -29.81
C GLY A 373 6.77 16.78 -30.23
N ASP A 374 6.65 16.46 -31.52
CA ASP A 374 6.77 15.09 -32.06
C ASP A 374 8.14 14.39 -31.82
N ILE A 375 9.15 15.10 -31.33
CA ILE A 375 10.46 14.54 -30.96
C ILE A 375 10.51 14.40 -29.43
N PRO A 376 10.37 13.18 -28.88
CA PRO A 376 10.49 13.00 -27.44
C PRO A 376 11.91 13.35 -26.99
N PRO A 377 12.11 14.28 -26.05
CA PRO A 377 13.43 14.55 -25.52
C PRO A 377 13.95 13.31 -24.77
N MET A 378 15.26 13.15 -24.77
CA MET A 378 15.94 12.24 -23.86
C MET A 378 15.56 12.62 -22.42
N SER A 379 14.76 11.77 -21.77
CA SER A 379 14.02 12.07 -20.53
C SER A 379 14.12 10.94 -19.50
N SER A 380 15.28 10.26 -19.46
CA SER A 380 15.57 9.40 -18.31
C SER A 380 15.78 10.25 -17.05
N LEU A 381 15.54 9.66 -15.89
CA LEU A 381 15.70 10.33 -14.61
C LEU A 381 17.12 10.90 -14.43
N GLU A 382 18.13 10.09 -14.73
CA GLU A 382 19.55 10.46 -14.68
C GLU A 382 19.85 11.67 -15.56
N GLN A 383 19.39 11.65 -16.82
CA GLN A 383 19.65 12.73 -17.77
C GLN A 383 19.01 14.04 -17.31
N ILE A 384 17.79 13.99 -16.76
CA ILE A 384 17.12 15.18 -16.24
C ILE A 384 17.85 15.71 -15.00
N ALA A 385 18.26 14.83 -14.09
CA ALA A 385 19.03 15.21 -12.92
C ALA A 385 20.36 15.89 -13.32
N ASP A 386 21.06 15.33 -14.30
CA ASP A 386 22.30 15.87 -14.83
C ASP A 386 22.14 17.25 -15.49
N GLN A 387 21.02 17.48 -16.20
CA GLN A 387 20.72 18.78 -16.80
C GLN A 387 20.42 19.85 -15.73
N LEU A 388 19.83 19.44 -14.60
CA LEU A 388 19.41 20.35 -13.53
C LEU A 388 20.48 20.60 -12.47
N LYS A 389 21.57 19.82 -12.44
CA LYS A 389 22.62 19.91 -11.40
C LYS A 389 23.31 21.27 -11.31
N HIS A 390 23.32 22.02 -12.41
CA HIS A 390 23.96 23.33 -12.50
C HIS A 390 23.10 24.48 -11.97
N LEU A 391 21.84 24.22 -11.61
CA LEU A 391 20.96 25.23 -11.03
C LEU A 391 21.43 25.54 -9.59
N GLU A 392 21.87 26.77 -9.36
CA GLU A 392 22.28 27.27 -8.04
C GLU A 392 21.10 27.39 -7.06
N LYS A 393 19.88 27.55 -7.59
CA LYS A 393 18.63 27.65 -6.84
C LYS A 393 17.54 26.74 -7.40
N PRO A 394 16.65 26.23 -6.54
CA PRO A 394 16.69 26.31 -5.07
C PRO A 394 17.81 25.45 -4.46
N ILE A 395 18.25 25.80 -3.25
CA ILE A 395 19.27 25.02 -2.53
C ILE A 395 18.65 23.69 -2.09
N VAL A 396 19.33 22.59 -2.39
CA VAL A 396 18.92 21.24 -2.02
C VAL A 396 20.06 20.56 -1.29
N GLU A 397 19.81 20.15 -0.05
CA GLU A 397 20.78 19.51 0.84
C GLU A 397 20.26 18.15 1.31
N THR A 398 21.17 17.24 1.61
CA THR A 398 20.84 15.95 2.24
C THR A 398 21.06 16.06 3.74
N ASP A 399 20.11 15.57 4.54
CA ASP A 399 20.24 15.56 6.00
C ASP A 399 21.49 14.82 6.46
N GLY A 400 22.10 15.30 7.54
CA GLY A 400 23.35 14.76 8.09
C GLY A 400 23.28 13.27 8.47
N HIS A 401 22.10 12.75 8.81
CA HIS A 401 21.91 11.33 9.14
C HIS A 401 21.62 10.46 7.90
N HIS A 402 21.37 11.06 6.73
CA HIS A 402 20.94 10.34 5.51
C HIS A 402 22.01 10.32 4.40
N ARG A 403 23.29 10.21 4.78
CA ARG A 403 24.43 10.38 3.87
C ARG A 403 24.78 9.19 2.96
N LYS A 404 23.92 8.16 2.86
CA LYS A 404 24.20 6.96 2.05
C LYS A 404 24.63 7.33 0.62
N TYR A 405 23.93 8.28 0.01
CA TYR A 405 24.14 8.71 -1.38
C TYR A 405 24.99 9.97 -1.52
N SER A 406 25.71 10.38 -0.46
CA SER A 406 26.60 11.54 -0.53
C SER A 406 27.82 11.25 -1.43
N ASP A 407 28.34 10.03 -1.34
CA ASP A 407 29.57 9.61 -2.04
C ASP A 407 29.35 8.43 -3.01
N THR A 408 28.10 7.99 -3.18
CA THR A 408 27.75 6.83 -4.00
C THR A 408 26.60 7.15 -4.97
N THR A 409 26.67 6.57 -6.16
CA THR A 409 25.66 6.73 -7.23
C THR A 409 25.13 5.35 -7.70
N PRO A 410 24.43 4.59 -6.83
CA PRO A 410 23.91 3.27 -7.18
C PRO A 410 22.62 3.42 -8.00
N PHE A 411 22.74 3.69 -9.31
CA PHE A 411 21.59 3.67 -10.22
C PHE A 411 20.89 2.31 -10.18
N HIS A 412 19.56 2.31 -10.30
CA HIS A 412 18.75 1.09 -10.19
C HIS A 412 18.80 0.48 -8.78
N GLU A 413 18.93 1.36 -7.79
CA GLU A 413 18.54 1.11 -6.40
C GLU A 413 17.41 2.09 -6.08
N ALA A 414 16.24 1.56 -5.71
CA ALA A 414 15.03 2.36 -5.55
C ALA A 414 15.24 3.57 -4.61
N GLY A 415 16.00 3.38 -3.53
CA GLY A 415 16.33 4.47 -2.61
C GLY A 415 17.07 5.63 -3.27
N TYR A 416 18.03 5.34 -4.17
CA TYR A 416 18.78 6.37 -4.90
C TYR A 416 17.94 7.01 -6.01
N ASP A 417 17.13 6.22 -6.71
CA ASP A 417 16.28 6.73 -7.78
C ASP A 417 15.13 7.60 -7.21
N SER A 418 14.60 7.28 -6.02
CA SER A 418 13.69 8.18 -5.28
C SER A 418 14.38 9.48 -4.84
N PHE A 419 15.67 9.43 -4.50
CA PHE A 419 16.46 10.59 -4.12
C PHE A 419 16.73 11.53 -5.31
N LEU A 420 17.08 10.97 -6.47
CA LEU A 420 17.19 11.73 -7.72
C LEU A 420 15.84 12.32 -8.12
N THR A 421 14.76 11.55 -8.01
CA THR A 421 13.40 12.01 -8.29
C THR A 421 13.03 13.22 -7.41
N ALA A 422 13.35 13.19 -6.12
CA ALA A 422 13.15 14.32 -5.22
C ALA A 422 13.92 15.57 -5.68
N GLN A 423 15.19 15.42 -6.03
CA GLN A 423 16.01 16.53 -6.53
C GLN A 423 15.47 17.12 -7.83
N VAL A 424 15.06 16.25 -8.76
CA VAL A 424 14.45 16.65 -10.04
C VAL A 424 13.15 17.39 -9.79
N ALA A 425 12.26 16.88 -8.93
CA ALA A 425 10.98 17.52 -8.64
C ALA A 425 11.14 18.95 -8.11
N VAL A 426 12.06 19.15 -7.16
CA VAL A 426 12.36 20.46 -6.58
C VAL A 426 12.90 21.42 -7.64
N ARG A 427 13.95 21.02 -8.37
CA ARG A 427 14.63 21.90 -9.31
C ARG A 427 13.82 22.16 -10.58
N LEU A 428 13.15 21.13 -11.11
CA LEU A 428 12.37 21.24 -12.34
C LEU A 428 11.13 22.10 -12.14
N SER A 429 10.39 21.92 -11.04
CA SER A 429 9.21 22.77 -10.77
C SER A 429 9.59 24.23 -10.58
N ALA A 430 10.66 24.51 -9.82
CA ALA A 430 11.16 25.88 -9.65
C ALA A 430 11.58 26.52 -10.98
N LYS A 431 12.29 25.76 -11.83
CA LYS A 431 12.68 26.23 -13.17
C LYS A 431 11.47 26.52 -14.05
N LEU A 432 10.53 25.59 -14.15
CA LEU A 432 9.33 25.75 -14.99
C LEU A 432 8.45 26.91 -14.52
N GLU A 433 8.36 27.12 -13.22
CA GLU A 433 7.67 28.27 -12.63
C GLU A 433 8.34 29.59 -13.02
N ALA A 434 9.67 29.68 -12.84
CA ALA A 434 10.44 30.88 -13.17
C ALA A 434 10.39 31.23 -14.67
N GLU A 435 10.32 30.22 -15.53
CA GLU A 435 10.15 30.38 -16.98
C GLU A 435 8.72 30.75 -17.37
N GLY A 436 7.73 30.58 -16.47
CA GLY A 436 6.31 30.83 -16.74
C GLY A 436 5.71 29.88 -17.80
N ALA A 437 6.36 28.74 -18.04
CA ALA A 437 6.12 27.85 -19.18
C ALA A 437 4.84 26.99 -19.06
N TYR A 438 3.89 27.37 -18.20
CA TYR A 438 2.72 26.57 -17.82
C TYR A 438 1.37 27.28 -18.06
N VAL A 439 1.38 28.48 -18.64
CA VAL A 439 0.16 29.19 -19.03
C VAL A 439 -0.23 28.83 -20.46
N ASP A 440 -1.46 28.37 -20.64
CA ASP A 440 -2.06 27.95 -21.90
C ASP A 440 -2.01 29.08 -22.95
N VAL A 441 -1.19 28.93 -24.00
CA VAL A 441 -1.01 29.92 -25.08
C VAL A 441 -2.10 29.75 -26.14
N ASN A 442 -3.35 30.03 -25.82
CA ASN A 442 -4.39 30.08 -26.86
C ASN A 442 -4.65 31.51 -27.34
N ALA A 443 -3.61 32.22 -27.83
CA ALA A 443 -3.75 33.55 -28.45
C ALA A 443 -2.54 34.08 -29.29
N ALA A 444 -1.68 33.24 -29.89
CA ALA A 444 -0.72 33.73 -30.89
C ALA A 444 -0.63 32.77 -32.07
N GLN A 445 -1.05 33.25 -33.24
CA GLN A 445 -1.00 32.59 -34.53
C GLN A 445 0.36 31.92 -34.80
N ASN A 446 0.33 30.68 -35.31
CA ASN A 446 1.42 29.98 -36.00
C ASN A 446 2.82 30.09 -35.35
N GLY A 447 3.24 29.10 -34.56
CA GLY A 447 4.69 28.94 -34.31
C GLY A 447 5.09 28.06 -33.15
N VAL A 448 5.73 26.93 -33.49
CA VAL A 448 6.78 26.21 -32.77
C VAL A 448 7.35 26.95 -31.54
N ALA A 449 6.96 26.52 -30.33
CA ALA A 449 7.71 26.82 -29.11
C ALA A 449 8.83 25.79 -28.96
N GLY A 450 9.89 25.97 -29.76
CA GLY A 450 11.15 25.26 -29.58
C GLY A 450 11.93 25.90 -28.43
N MET A 451 12.38 25.07 -27.50
CA MET A 451 13.37 25.40 -26.47
C MET A 451 14.56 26.15 -27.12
N LYS A 452 14.70 27.46 -26.88
CA LYS A 452 15.83 28.24 -27.42
C LYS A 452 17.06 28.07 -26.52
N LEU A 453 18.01 27.27 -27.00
CA LEU A 453 19.42 27.35 -26.59
C LEU A 453 19.94 28.77 -26.87
N THR A 454 20.71 29.34 -25.94
CA THR A 454 21.27 30.70 -26.05
C THR A 454 22.17 30.87 -27.28
N ASP A 455 22.09 32.04 -27.93
CA ASP A 455 22.69 32.40 -29.24
C ASP A 455 24.21 32.17 -29.39
N ALA A 456 24.94 31.97 -28.29
CA ALA A 456 26.37 31.65 -28.33
C ALA A 456 26.69 30.27 -28.92
N ALA A 457 25.78 29.29 -28.79
CA ALA A 457 25.96 27.93 -29.31
C ALA A 457 25.59 27.79 -30.81
N LEU A 458 24.72 28.66 -31.31
CA LEU A 458 24.20 28.62 -32.69
C LEU A 458 25.17 29.18 -33.73
N ASN A 459 26.06 30.09 -33.34
CA ASN A 459 27.05 30.69 -34.24
C ASN A 459 28.21 29.74 -34.62
N ALA A 460 28.34 28.59 -33.95
CA ALA A 460 29.40 27.62 -34.23
C ALA A 460 29.05 26.58 -35.31
N LEU A 461 27.79 26.52 -35.79
CA LEU A 461 27.30 25.40 -36.59
C LEU A 461 26.72 25.76 -37.98
N ASN A 462 26.67 27.03 -38.36
CA ASN A 462 26.09 27.46 -39.63
C ASN A 462 27.13 28.05 -40.60
N THR A 463 28.02 27.20 -41.10
CA THR A 463 28.72 27.42 -42.38
C THR A 463 28.40 26.28 -43.34
N SER A 464 27.24 26.33 -44.02
CA SER A 464 27.03 25.96 -45.45
C SER A 464 25.55 25.63 -45.77
N PRO A 465 25.08 25.80 -47.03
CA PRO A 465 23.68 26.11 -47.29
C PRO A 465 22.86 25.04 -48.05
N ALA A 466 21.54 25.16 -47.83
CA ALA A 466 20.42 25.01 -48.77
C ALA A 466 19.94 23.61 -49.24
N GLY A 467 18.64 23.38 -49.06
CA GLY A 467 17.85 22.29 -49.65
C GLY A 467 16.33 22.47 -49.48
N THR A 468 15.70 22.94 -50.54
CA THR A 468 14.29 23.20 -50.95
C THR A 468 13.09 22.42 -50.36
N LYS A 469 11.94 23.15 -50.32
CA LYS A 469 10.54 22.81 -49.93
C LYS A 469 9.78 21.91 -50.91
N ASN A 470 8.67 21.29 -50.47
CA ASN A 470 7.30 21.26 -51.08
C ASN A 470 6.33 20.38 -50.26
N GLY A 471 5.15 20.86 -49.80
CA GLY A 471 3.80 20.72 -50.41
C GLY A 471 2.91 19.90 -49.45
N THR A 472 1.60 19.99 -49.26
CA THR A 472 0.43 20.70 -49.84
C THR A 472 -0.73 20.54 -48.85
N LYS A 473 -1.65 21.52 -48.79
CA LYS A 473 -2.88 21.51 -47.95
C LYS A 473 -3.96 20.61 -48.56
N ASP A 474 -4.69 19.89 -47.72
CA ASP A 474 -5.95 19.24 -48.08
C ASP A 474 -7.08 19.82 -47.22
N GLU A 475 -8.04 20.45 -47.88
CA GLU A 475 -9.24 21.07 -47.32
C GLU A 475 -10.41 20.11 -47.57
N ASN A 476 -10.73 19.20 -46.63
CA ASN A 476 -12.01 18.49 -46.51
C ASN A 476 -12.03 17.53 -45.30
N ALA A 477 -12.12 18.06 -44.09
CA ALA A 477 -12.49 17.30 -42.90
C ALA A 477 -13.69 17.98 -42.19
N PRO A 478 -14.72 17.23 -41.74
CA PRO A 478 -15.91 17.79 -41.10
C PRO A 478 -15.56 18.42 -39.74
N PRO A 479 -16.36 19.39 -39.25
CA PRO A 479 -16.05 20.11 -38.02
C PRO A 479 -16.17 19.17 -36.82
N ASN A 480 -15.05 18.84 -36.17
CA ASN A 480 -15.08 18.28 -34.82
C ASN A 480 -15.58 19.38 -33.89
N GLU A 481 -16.80 19.17 -33.36
CA GLU A 481 -17.39 19.97 -32.31
C GLU A 481 -16.46 19.94 -31.08
N GLY A 482 -15.76 21.07 -30.88
CA GLY A 482 -14.97 21.32 -29.69
C GLY A 482 -15.88 21.45 -28.47
N PHE A 483 -15.52 20.69 -27.45
CA PHE A 483 -16.03 20.74 -26.08
C PHE A 483 -16.37 22.17 -25.59
N THR A 484 -17.61 22.33 -25.13
CA THR A 484 -18.12 23.55 -24.49
C THR A 484 -17.88 23.48 -22.97
N PRO A 485 -17.18 24.45 -22.34
CA PRO A 485 -17.02 24.50 -20.90
C PRO A 485 -18.36 24.67 -20.17
N SER A 486 -18.45 24.11 -18.97
CA SER A 486 -19.62 24.16 -18.10
C SER A 486 -20.00 25.58 -17.64
N VAL A 487 -21.31 25.77 -17.50
CA VAL A 487 -22.05 27.01 -17.19
C VAL A 487 -21.44 27.80 -16.01
N PRO A 488 -21.31 29.14 -16.13
CA PRO A 488 -20.99 30.01 -14.99
C PRO A 488 -22.05 29.85 -13.88
N GLY A 489 -21.69 29.17 -12.80
CA GLY A 489 -22.59 28.92 -11.66
C GLY A 489 -22.55 27.50 -11.08
N ALA A 490 -21.84 26.55 -11.70
CA ALA A 490 -21.64 25.23 -11.12
C ALA A 490 -20.77 25.32 -9.85
N LYS A 491 -21.39 25.19 -8.68
CA LYS A 491 -20.66 25.01 -7.42
C LYS A 491 -20.08 23.59 -7.42
N TRP A 492 -18.75 23.51 -7.37
CA TRP A 492 -18.04 22.26 -7.12
C TRP A 492 -18.55 21.63 -5.82
N LYS A 493 -18.92 20.34 -5.89
CA LYS A 493 -19.32 19.56 -4.71
C LYS A 493 -18.09 19.37 -3.81
N ARG A 494 -18.21 19.73 -2.53
CA ARG A 494 -17.15 19.60 -1.53
C ARG A 494 -17.34 18.30 -0.74
N ARG A 495 -16.30 17.84 -0.01
CA ARG A 495 -16.43 16.72 0.96
C ARG A 495 -17.65 16.95 1.87
N GLY A 496 -18.60 16.02 1.84
CA GLY A 496 -19.86 16.08 2.61
C GLY A 496 -21.12 16.37 1.80
N ASP A 497 -21.11 16.20 0.47
CA ASP A 497 -22.31 16.30 -0.37
C ASP A 497 -23.14 15.01 -0.31
N ASP A 498 -24.44 15.14 -0.01
CA ASP A 498 -25.40 14.03 0.19
C ASP A 498 -25.66 13.18 -1.07
N THR A 499 -25.15 13.61 -2.24
CA THR A 499 -25.21 12.85 -3.50
C THR A 499 -24.09 11.82 -3.66
N ILE A 500 -23.10 11.82 -2.78
CA ILE A 500 -22.13 10.73 -2.65
C ILE A 500 -22.74 9.77 -1.62
N GLY A 501 -23.24 8.61 -2.08
CA GLY A 501 -23.81 7.60 -1.21
C GLY A 501 -22.90 7.27 -0.02
N GLN A 502 -23.49 6.87 1.11
CA GLN A 502 -22.70 6.50 2.29
C GLN A 502 -21.69 5.41 1.90
N ALA A 503 -20.40 5.69 2.10
CA ALA A 503 -19.35 4.69 1.87
C ALA A 503 -19.58 3.50 2.81
N ASP A 504 -19.59 2.28 2.26
CA ASP A 504 -19.69 1.04 3.04
C ASP A 504 -18.59 1.05 4.12
N PRO A 505 -18.90 0.90 5.42
CA PRO A 505 -17.90 0.77 6.47
C PRO A 505 -16.89 -0.36 6.23
N ASN A 506 -17.23 -1.33 5.39
CA ASN A 506 -16.38 -2.45 4.99
C ASN A 506 -15.58 -2.20 3.69
N ASP A 507 -15.73 -1.04 3.07
CA ASP A 507 -14.90 -0.59 1.94
C ASP A 507 -13.44 -0.44 2.44
N PRO A 508 -12.45 -1.09 1.80
CA PRO A 508 -11.03 -0.87 2.14
C PRO A 508 -10.56 0.60 1.98
N PHE A 509 -11.36 1.45 1.32
CA PHE A 509 -11.18 2.90 1.19
C PHE A 509 -12.08 3.73 2.13
N TYR A 510 -12.80 3.07 3.04
CA TYR A 510 -13.61 3.75 4.05
C TYR A 510 -12.72 4.56 4.99
N LYS A 511 -12.97 5.87 5.07
CA LYS A 511 -12.36 6.76 6.07
C LYS A 511 -13.45 7.14 7.05
N ASN A 512 -13.30 6.78 8.33
CA ASN A 512 -14.27 7.16 9.37
C ASN A 512 -14.33 8.70 9.48
N PRO A 513 -15.50 9.33 9.23
CA PRO A 513 -15.64 10.79 9.28
C PRO A 513 -15.27 11.42 10.63
N LYS A 514 -15.37 10.66 11.73
CA LYS A 514 -14.97 11.12 13.08
C LYS A 514 -13.45 11.27 13.22
N ASP A 515 -12.66 10.61 12.37
CA ASP A 515 -11.19 10.71 12.34
C ASP A 515 -10.72 11.93 11.52
N LEU A 516 -11.60 12.50 10.70
CA LEU A 516 -11.32 13.60 9.78
C LEU A 516 -11.74 14.96 10.35
N LYS A 517 -11.09 15.38 11.44
CA LYS A 517 -10.89 16.82 11.68
C LYS A 517 -9.45 17.13 11.31
N TRP A 518 -9.26 17.90 10.24
CA TRP A 518 -7.96 18.49 9.89
C TRP A 518 -7.48 19.27 11.11
N ARG A 519 -6.55 18.69 11.87
CA ARG A 519 -5.99 19.36 13.05
C ARG A 519 -4.92 20.36 12.64
N HIS A 520 -4.31 20.17 11.48
CA HIS A 520 -3.27 21.03 10.93
C HIS A 520 -3.63 21.43 9.49
N VAL A 521 -3.70 22.73 9.24
CA VAL A 521 -3.77 23.31 7.90
C VAL A 521 -2.39 23.89 7.63
N PRO A 522 -1.60 23.34 6.69
CA PRO A 522 -0.28 23.87 6.40
C PRO A 522 -0.39 25.33 5.94
N ASN A 523 0.43 26.22 6.51
CA ASN A 523 0.60 27.55 5.93
C ASN A 523 1.31 27.40 4.59
N HIS A 524 0.74 27.94 3.51
CA HIS A 524 1.26 27.84 2.14
C HIS A 524 2.43 28.81 1.90
N VAL A 525 3.45 28.77 2.74
CA VAL A 525 4.68 29.53 2.53
C VAL A 525 5.66 28.67 1.75
N THR A 526 6.21 29.21 0.68
CA THR A 526 7.21 28.53 -0.14
C THR A 526 8.57 29.20 -0.01
N VAL A 527 9.63 28.41 -0.19
CA VAL A 527 11.00 28.90 -0.38
C VAL A 527 11.04 29.84 -1.58
N LYS A 528 11.76 30.95 -1.44
CA LYS A 528 11.92 31.92 -2.53
C LYS A 528 12.65 31.26 -3.70
N ASP A 529 12.16 31.49 -4.92
CA ASP A 529 12.68 30.87 -6.15
C ASP A 529 12.63 29.32 -6.09
N GLY A 530 11.78 28.75 -5.22
CA GLY A 530 11.61 27.31 -5.01
C GLY A 530 10.38 26.74 -5.72
N MET A 531 9.90 25.60 -5.22
CA MET A 531 8.71 24.95 -5.76
C MET A 531 7.46 25.84 -5.62
N PRO A 532 6.55 25.86 -6.61
CA PRO A 532 5.26 26.52 -6.50
C PRO A 532 4.41 25.92 -5.39
N ALA A 533 3.62 26.74 -4.71
CA ALA A 533 2.68 26.26 -3.70
C ALA A 533 1.70 25.26 -4.32
N PHE A 534 1.39 24.16 -3.65
CA PHE A 534 0.50 23.11 -4.19
C PHE A 534 -0.93 23.56 -4.53
N ASN A 535 -1.35 24.73 -4.05
CA ASN A 535 -2.63 25.34 -4.39
C ASN A 535 -2.55 26.33 -5.57
N SER A 536 -1.38 26.51 -6.18
CA SER A 536 -1.18 27.36 -7.36
C SER A 536 -1.68 26.70 -8.65
N ASP A 537 -1.93 27.51 -9.66
CA ASP A 537 -2.39 27.02 -10.97
C ASP A 537 -1.34 26.19 -11.71
N PHE A 538 -0.06 26.30 -11.35
CA PHE A 538 1.03 25.45 -11.85
C PHE A 538 0.67 23.95 -11.75
N TRP A 539 0.13 23.53 -10.61
CA TRP A 539 -0.19 22.12 -10.37
C TRP A 539 -1.49 21.66 -11.02
N ARG A 540 -2.29 22.56 -11.60
CA ARG A 540 -3.40 22.15 -12.48
C ARG A 540 -2.90 21.53 -13.78
N VAL A 541 -1.71 21.96 -14.23
CA VAL A 541 -1.08 21.47 -15.45
C VAL A 541 -0.30 20.19 -15.16
N TYR A 542 0.54 20.21 -14.13
CA TYR A 542 1.49 19.14 -13.86
C TYR A 542 1.07 18.14 -12.78
N GLY A 543 0.15 18.52 -11.90
CA GLY A 543 -0.36 17.64 -10.86
C GLY A 543 -1.35 16.63 -11.43
N ASN A 544 -1.37 15.42 -10.86
CA ASN A 544 -2.32 14.35 -11.18
C ASN A 544 -2.31 13.88 -12.64
N LYS A 545 -1.25 14.20 -13.38
CA LYS A 545 -0.98 13.71 -14.74
C LYS A 545 0.20 12.76 -14.69
N LEU A 546 -0.07 11.46 -14.86
CA LEU A 546 0.96 10.43 -14.87
C LEU A 546 1.30 10.06 -16.30
N ARG A 547 2.58 10.00 -16.66
CA ARG A 547 2.98 9.72 -18.03
C ARG A 547 2.69 8.26 -18.38
N ALA A 548 2.07 8.04 -19.53
CA ALA A 548 1.71 6.73 -20.03
C ALA A 548 2.25 6.48 -21.45
N PHE A 549 3.57 6.30 -21.57
CA PHE A 549 4.20 6.04 -22.86
C PHE A 549 3.62 4.81 -23.56
N GLY A 550 3.48 4.93 -24.88
CA GLY A 550 2.98 3.87 -25.75
C GLY A 550 1.46 3.78 -25.83
N THR A 551 0.72 4.68 -25.15
CA THR A 551 -0.73 4.78 -25.28
C THR A 551 -1.15 5.92 -26.19
N VAL A 552 -2.40 5.88 -26.68
CA VAL A 552 -3.05 6.92 -27.48
C VAL A 552 -3.19 8.21 -26.68
N GLU A 553 -3.53 8.08 -25.41
CA GLU A 553 -3.78 9.17 -24.46
C GLU A 553 -2.47 9.80 -23.94
N GLU A 554 -1.36 9.04 -23.99
CA GLU A 554 -0.02 9.36 -23.48
C GLU A 554 0.08 9.72 -21.99
N VAL A 555 -1.06 9.91 -21.31
CA VAL A 555 -1.20 10.42 -19.96
C VAL A 555 -2.39 9.73 -19.27
N CYS A 556 -2.21 9.33 -18.02
CA CYS A 556 -3.27 8.94 -17.09
C CYS A 556 -3.63 10.16 -16.22
N ASN A 557 -4.91 10.51 -16.16
CA ASN A 557 -5.38 11.76 -15.56
C ASN A 557 -6.26 11.47 -14.33
N LEU A 558 -5.67 11.62 -13.14
CA LEU A 558 -6.36 11.31 -11.89
C LEU A 558 -7.48 12.30 -11.54
N ASP A 559 -7.48 13.51 -12.13
CA ASP A 559 -8.54 14.51 -11.89
C ASP A 559 -9.83 14.20 -12.66
N GLY A 560 -9.74 13.40 -13.74
CA GLY A 560 -10.83 13.16 -14.70
C GLY A 560 -11.85 12.10 -14.27
N GLY A 561 -11.64 11.44 -13.13
CA GLY A 561 -12.41 10.27 -12.70
C GLY A 561 -13.90 10.50 -12.42
N SER A 562 -14.48 11.69 -12.59
CA SER A 562 -15.94 11.86 -12.52
C SER A 562 -16.59 11.58 -13.89
N THR A 563 -16.54 10.34 -14.38
CA THR A 563 -17.54 9.91 -15.35
C THR A 563 -18.86 9.82 -14.60
N THR A 564 -19.81 10.69 -14.96
CA THR A 564 -21.23 10.58 -14.64
C THR A 564 -21.67 9.12 -14.69
N PRO A 565 -22.45 8.62 -13.72
CA PRO A 565 -23.03 7.29 -13.84
C PRO A 565 -23.86 7.30 -15.12
N THR A 566 -23.44 6.50 -16.10
CA THR A 566 -24.33 6.08 -17.16
C THR A 566 -25.48 5.42 -16.43
N SER A 567 -26.66 6.03 -16.54
CA SER A 567 -27.92 5.43 -16.10
C SER A 567 -27.97 4.01 -16.65
N ASP A 568 -27.88 3.05 -15.75
CA ASP A 568 -28.29 1.68 -16.05
C ASP A 568 -29.74 1.76 -16.53
N GLU A 569 -29.97 1.37 -17.77
CA GLU A 569 -31.31 1.03 -18.21
C GLU A 569 -31.78 -0.16 -17.37
N ASP A 570 -32.89 0.07 -16.67
CA ASP A 570 -33.68 -0.88 -15.91
C ASP A 570 -33.78 -2.25 -16.61
N GLY A 571 -33.17 -3.25 -15.99
CA GLY A 571 -33.52 -4.67 -16.13
C GLY A 571 -34.11 -5.17 -14.83
N GLY A 572 -35.34 -4.76 -14.53
CA GLY A 572 -36.05 -5.12 -13.32
C GLY A 572 -36.23 -6.63 -13.14
N VAL A 573 -36.13 -7.08 -11.89
CA VAL A 573 -36.80 -8.29 -11.41
C VAL A 573 -37.44 -7.96 -10.07
N GLU A 574 -38.76 -7.80 -10.10
CA GLU A 574 -39.64 -7.83 -8.94
C GLU A 574 -39.47 -9.14 -8.17
N VAL A 575 -39.39 -9.06 -6.84
CA VAL A 575 -39.90 -10.13 -5.98
C VAL A 575 -40.74 -9.48 -4.89
N ASP A 576 -42.04 -9.72 -5.01
CA ASP A 576 -43.09 -9.38 -4.06
C ASP A 576 -42.89 -10.04 -2.69
N THR A 577 -43.25 -9.25 -1.67
CA THR A 577 -43.67 -9.58 -0.29
C THR A 577 -42.74 -10.30 0.67
#